data_AF-A0A815W0F7-F1
#
_entry.id   AF-A0A815W0F7-F1
#
_cell.length_a   1.000
_cell.length_b   1.000
_cell.length_c   1.000
_cell.angle_alpha   90.00
_cell.angle_beta   90.00
_cell.angle_gamma   90.00
#
_symmetry.space_group_name_H-M   'P 1'
#
loop_
_entity.id
_entity.type
_entity.pdbx_description
1 polymer ?
#
loop_
_entity_poly.entity_id
_entity_poly.type
_entity_poly.pdbx_seq_one_letter_code
_entity_poly.pdbx_strand_id
1 'polypeptide(L)'
;MIHHRHHRQFLHKSASPTKARRRFPSNNDRFFHLPTTIALNDPFLRRLYSVVSLVLDDHPYPSTREEFSRRTLEIEQNVRDLNLPSQQRRFLQRLLVETGISLVDLWQGSHVIILDNGYLYNTWSQLPNALPRFSSHYRQVPVQQYGLNFRDHQLLFGKTATDGSTWFQMEAHGFDPNDIYNDPDLAVYHGQDFLKYRFHGMNVGPFGFSPHTETSHPIILRYNSRKGRRNPR
;
A
#
# COMPACT_ATOMS: atom_id res chain seq x y z
N MET A 1 84.42 -35.95 32.75
CA MET A 1 84.61 -34.92 33.79
C MET A 1 83.29 -34.16 33.91
N ILE A 2 82.40 -34.59 34.81
CA ILE A 2 82.30 -34.21 36.24
C ILE A 2 81.43 -32.94 36.41
N HIS A 3 80.25 -33.16 37.03
CA HIS A 3 79.42 -32.26 37.88
C HIS A 3 78.85 -30.96 37.25
N HIS A 4 77.70 -30.40 37.64
CA HIS A 4 76.79 -30.62 38.77
C HIS A 4 75.41 -29.95 38.49
N ARG A 5 74.34 -30.64 38.92
CA ARG A 5 73.21 -30.18 39.77
C ARG A 5 72.59 -28.76 39.66
N HIS A 6 71.26 -28.82 39.53
CA HIS A 6 70.19 -28.05 40.20
C HIS A 6 70.16 -26.51 40.15
N HIS A 7 69.07 -25.99 39.55
CA HIS A 7 68.13 -25.18 40.30
C HIS A 7 66.72 -25.23 39.69
N ARG A 8 65.76 -25.77 40.47
CA ARG A 8 64.34 -25.42 40.36
C ARG A 8 64.17 -24.06 41.03
N GLN A 9 63.44 -23.14 40.41
CA GLN A 9 62.59 -22.20 41.11
C GLN A 9 61.46 -21.68 40.21
N PHE A 10 60.31 -21.56 40.84
CA PHE A 10 58.99 -21.19 40.32
C PHE A 10 58.99 -19.80 39.69
N LEU A 11 58.19 -19.59 38.63
CA LEU A 11 57.57 -18.29 38.33
C LEU A 11 56.28 -18.49 37.50
N HIS A 12 55.16 -18.20 38.16
CA HIS A 12 53.86 -17.73 37.68
C HIS A 12 53.37 -18.08 36.26
N LYS A 13 52.35 -18.94 36.19
CA LYS A 13 51.33 -18.92 35.13
C LYS A 13 50.56 -17.60 35.21
N SER A 14 50.82 -16.69 34.27
CA SER A 14 49.95 -15.56 33.97
C SER A 14 49.05 -15.94 32.80
N ALA A 15 47.76 -16.13 33.09
CA ALA A 15 46.73 -16.30 32.08
C ALA A 15 46.57 -14.99 31.30
N SER A 16 46.77 -15.02 29.99
CA SER A 16 46.45 -13.89 29.11
C SER A 16 44.93 -13.76 28.99
N PRO A 17 44.35 -12.55 29.15
CA PRO A 17 42.93 -12.36 29.00
C PRO A 17 42.56 -12.43 27.52
N THR A 18 41.65 -13.35 27.20
CA THR A 18 41.01 -13.43 25.90
C THR A 18 40.32 -12.10 25.63
N LYS A 19 40.76 -11.40 24.57
CA LYS A 19 40.13 -10.16 24.10
C LYS A 19 38.66 -10.46 23.78
N ALA A 20 37.76 -10.04 24.65
CA ALA A 20 36.34 -10.00 24.38
C ALA A 20 36.12 -9.08 23.17
N ARG A 21 35.80 -9.68 22.02
CA ARG A 21 35.27 -8.95 20.87
C ARG A 21 33.98 -8.27 21.33
N ARG A 22 34.03 -6.95 21.54
CA ARG A 22 32.83 -6.11 21.65
C ARG A 22 32.04 -6.29 20.36
N ARG A 23 30.99 -7.12 20.40
CA ARG A 23 29.93 -7.07 19.40
C ARG A 23 29.23 -5.72 19.59
N PHE A 24 29.38 -4.83 18.63
CA PHE A 24 28.47 -3.71 18.51
C PHE A 24 27.07 -4.28 18.25
N PRO A 25 26.05 -3.87 19.02
CA PRO A 25 24.69 -4.29 18.72
C PRO A 25 24.31 -3.77 17.33
N SER A 26 23.72 -4.63 16.52
CA SER A 26 23.15 -4.25 15.23
C SER A 26 22.06 -3.20 15.43
N ASN A 27 21.98 -2.21 14.55
CA ASN A 27 21.03 -1.10 14.61
C ASN A 27 19.53 -1.49 14.56
N ASN A 28 19.17 -2.78 14.56
CA ASN A 28 17.79 -3.24 14.43
C ASN A 28 17.01 -3.32 15.75
N ASP A 29 17.65 -3.18 16.92
CA ASP A 29 16.97 -3.33 18.23
C ASP A 29 16.79 -2.01 19.00
N ARG A 30 16.68 -0.88 18.31
CA ARG A 30 16.36 0.43 18.93
C ARG A 30 15.03 1.01 18.47
N PHE A 31 14.01 0.16 18.35
CA PHE A 31 12.64 0.67 18.36
C PHE A 31 12.23 0.93 19.80
N PHE A 32 11.67 2.13 20.04
CA PHE A 32 11.20 2.59 21.34
C PHE A 32 10.19 1.61 21.95
N HIS A 33 10.63 0.75 22.87
CA HIS A 33 9.71 0.03 23.76
C HIS A 33 9.32 0.95 24.91
N LEU A 34 8.41 1.89 24.67
CA LEU A 34 7.65 2.49 25.76
C LEU A 34 6.72 1.44 26.37
N PRO A 35 6.45 1.48 27.68
CA PRO A 35 5.58 0.50 28.34
C PRO A 35 4.19 0.50 27.69
N THR A 36 3.84 -0.60 27.02
CA THR A 36 2.59 -0.82 26.27
C THR A 36 1.33 -0.52 27.10
N THR A 37 1.43 -0.65 28.42
CA THR A 37 0.35 -0.41 29.39
C THR A 37 -0.02 1.06 29.57
N ILE A 38 0.89 2.01 29.36
CA ILE A 38 0.61 3.46 29.48
C ILE A 38 -0.07 3.98 28.19
N ALA A 39 0.40 3.52 27.03
CA ALA A 39 -0.15 3.90 25.73
C ALA A 39 -1.59 3.41 25.50
N LEU A 40 -1.99 2.31 26.14
CA LEU A 40 -3.32 1.72 25.98
C LEU A 40 -4.43 2.43 26.76
N ASN A 41 -4.14 3.33 27.70
CA ASN A 41 -5.19 4.01 28.48
C ASN A 41 -5.28 5.52 28.22
N ASP A 42 -4.33 6.09 27.49
CA ASP A 42 -4.33 7.50 27.13
C ASP A 42 -4.84 7.68 25.68
N PRO A 43 -5.94 8.42 25.46
CA PRO A 43 -6.52 8.63 24.13
C PRO A 43 -5.56 9.30 23.13
N PHE A 44 -4.65 10.16 23.60
CA PHE A 44 -3.66 10.83 22.78
C PHE A 44 -2.53 9.87 22.40
N LEU A 45 -2.01 9.07 23.35
CA LEU A 45 -0.99 8.06 23.04
C LEU A 45 -1.55 6.93 22.18
N ARG A 46 -2.81 6.53 22.33
CA ARG A 46 -3.47 5.62 21.38
C ARG A 46 -3.52 6.19 19.96
N ARG A 47 -3.85 7.48 19.81
CA ARG A 47 -3.81 8.16 18.49
C ARG A 47 -2.39 8.23 17.95
N LEU A 48 -1.40 8.60 18.77
CA LEU A 48 -0.01 8.67 18.35
C LEU A 48 0.54 7.30 17.97
N TYR A 49 0.25 6.26 18.77
CA TYR A 49 0.59 4.88 18.44
C TYR A 49 -0.14 4.42 17.19
N SER A 50 -1.42 4.76 17.00
CA SER A 50 -2.14 4.41 15.77
C SER A 50 -1.45 5.02 14.56
N VAL A 51 -0.97 6.27 14.65
CA VAL A 51 -0.22 6.95 13.58
C VAL A 51 1.14 6.29 13.34
N VAL A 52 1.87 5.95 14.41
CA VAL A 52 3.19 5.29 14.32
C VAL A 52 3.07 3.86 13.82
N SER A 53 2.11 3.07 14.30
CA SER A 53 1.84 1.71 13.79
C SER A 53 1.30 1.74 12.37
N LEU A 54 0.50 2.76 12.00
CA LEU A 54 0.07 2.96 10.61
C LEU A 54 1.23 3.18 9.63
N VAL A 55 2.32 3.79 10.11
CA VAL A 55 3.54 4.05 9.33
C VAL A 55 4.46 2.83 9.30
N LEU A 56 4.21 1.83 10.16
CA LEU A 56 5.07 0.65 10.31
C LEU A 56 4.43 -0.65 9.80
N ASP A 57 3.10 -0.71 9.66
CA ASP A 57 2.37 -1.86 9.10
C ASP A 57 2.28 -1.74 7.58
N ASP A 58 3.45 -1.60 6.96
CA ASP A 58 3.56 -1.52 5.51
C ASP A 58 3.43 -2.94 4.94
N HIS A 59 2.42 -3.14 4.10
CA HIS A 59 2.48 -4.20 3.09
C HIS A 59 3.21 -3.61 1.89
N PRO A 60 4.56 -3.77 1.80
CA PRO A 60 5.33 -3.18 0.71
C PRO A 60 4.85 -3.78 -0.61
N TYR A 61 4.99 -2.98 -1.66
CA TYR A 61 4.77 -3.46 -3.00
C TYR A 61 5.76 -4.59 -3.32
N PRO A 62 5.30 -5.73 -3.86
CA PRO A 62 6.15 -6.90 -4.08
C PRO A 62 7.30 -6.58 -5.04
N SER A 63 8.52 -6.99 -4.67
CA SER A 63 9.74 -6.71 -5.43
C SER A 63 10.23 -7.90 -6.25
N THR A 64 9.72 -9.10 -5.93
CA THR A 64 10.03 -10.36 -6.61
C THR A 64 8.77 -11.03 -7.16
N ARG A 65 8.95 -11.96 -8.11
CA ARG A 65 7.83 -12.70 -8.70
C ARG A 65 7.13 -13.60 -7.68
N GLU A 66 7.89 -14.19 -6.77
CA GLU A 66 7.40 -15.04 -5.69
C GLU A 66 6.55 -14.23 -4.71
N GLU A 67 7.03 -13.04 -4.30
CA GLU A 67 6.26 -12.10 -3.48
C GLU A 67 4.98 -11.66 -4.18
N PHE A 68 5.07 -11.34 -5.49
CA PHE A 68 3.91 -10.94 -6.27
C PHE A 68 2.85 -12.05 -6.33
N SER A 69 3.28 -13.29 -6.52
CA SER A 69 2.39 -14.46 -6.57
C SER A 69 1.74 -14.73 -5.22
N ARG A 70 2.51 -14.67 -4.13
CA ARG A 70 1.99 -14.78 -2.76
C ARG A 70 0.98 -13.66 -2.48
N ARG A 71 1.32 -12.42 -2.83
CA ARG A 71 0.45 -11.27 -2.59
C ARG A 71 -0.83 -11.33 -3.38
N THR A 72 -0.78 -11.87 -4.60
CA THR A 72 -1.98 -12.13 -5.41
C THR A 72 -2.96 -13.03 -4.66
N LEU A 73 -2.49 -14.15 -4.09
CA LEU A 73 -3.34 -15.09 -3.34
C LEU A 73 -3.92 -14.47 -2.07
N GLU A 74 -3.13 -13.69 -1.33
CA GLU A 74 -3.59 -12.96 -0.14
C GLU A 74 -4.69 -11.95 -0.49
N ILE A 75 -4.49 -11.16 -1.55
CA ILE A 75 -5.47 -10.19 -2.03
C ILE A 75 -6.72 -10.90 -2.55
N GLU A 76 -6.59 -12.02 -3.27
CA GLU A 76 -7.75 -12.81 -3.70
C GLU A 76 -8.63 -13.24 -2.52
N GLN A 77 -8.01 -13.68 -1.42
CA GLN A 77 -8.73 -14.05 -0.21
C GLN A 77 -9.41 -12.81 0.42
N ASN A 78 -8.67 -11.71 0.60
CA ASN A 78 -9.23 -10.48 1.16
C ASN A 78 -10.43 -9.95 0.34
N VAL A 79 -10.34 -9.99 -1.00
CA VAL A 79 -11.43 -9.57 -1.89
C VAL A 79 -12.67 -10.46 -1.76
N ARG A 80 -12.49 -11.77 -1.51
CA ARG A 80 -13.61 -12.67 -1.22
C ARG A 80 -14.27 -12.29 0.10
N ASP A 81 -13.46 -11.96 1.11
CA ASP A 81 -13.92 -11.63 2.46
C ASP A 81 -14.65 -10.27 2.53
N LEU A 82 -14.36 -9.34 1.61
CA LEU A 82 -15.14 -8.10 1.43
C LEU A 82 -16.63 -8.36 1.10
N ASN A 83 -16.97 -9.57 0.64
CA ASN A 83 -18.33 -10.00 0.31
C ASN A 83 -19.08 -8.94 -0.53
N LEU A 84 -18.46 -8.52 -1.63
CA LEU A 84 -18.95 -7.44 -2.48
C LEU A 84 -20.31 -7.80 -3.13
N PRO A 85 -21.26 -6.86 -3.21
CA PRO A 85 -22.47 -7.01 -4.02
C PRO A 85 -22.18 -7.50 -5.44
N SER A 86 -23.10 -8.29 -6.00
CA SER A 86 -22.91 -8.92 -7.32
C SER A 86 -22.63 -7.92 -8.45
N GLN A 87 -23.17 -6.70 -8.37
CA GLN A 87 -22.87 -5.64 -9.34
C GLN A 87 -21.40 -5.20 -9.27
N GLN A 88 -20.86 -4.98 -8.08
CA GLN A 88 -19.46 -4.61 -7.87
C GLN A 88 -18.52 -5.74 -8.28
N ARG A 89 -18.84 -6.99 -7.93
CA ARG A 89 -18.05 -8.16 -8.39
C ARG A 89 -17.98 -8.25 -9.91
N ARG A 90 -19.12 -8.10 -10.60
CA ARG A 90 -19.16 -8.09 -12.08
C ARG A 90 -18.38 -6.93 -12.69
N PHE A 91 -18.41 -5.76 -12.05
CA PHE A 91 -17.59 -4.63 -12.49
C PHE A 91 -16.10 -4.97 -12.37
N LEU A 92 -15.64 -5.42 -11.19
CA LEU A 92 -14.24 -5.76 -10.96
C LEU A 92 -13.75 -6.86 -11.90
N GLN A 93 -14.54 -7.90 -12.11
CA GLN A 93 -14.18 -8.98 -13.02
C GLN A 93 -14.01 -8.48 -14.47
N ARG A 94 -14.89 -7.58 -14.92
CA ARG A 94 -14.74 -6.94 -16.24
C ARG A 94 -13.52 -6.03 -16.30
N LEU A 95 -13.28 -5.22 -15.26
CA LEU A 95 -12.10 -4.36 -15.17
C LEU A 95 -10.82 -5.19 -15.34
N LEU A 96 -10.67 -6.27 -14.57
CA LEU A 96 -9.52 -7.16 -14.62
C LEU A 96 -9.35 -7.78 -16.02
N VAL A 97 -10.43 -8.28 -16.63
CA VAL A 97 -10.37 -8.94 -17.94
C VAL A 97 -10.10 -7.97 -19.10
N GLU A 98 -10.76 -6.81 -19.12
CA GLU A 98 -10.70 -5.86 -20.22
C GLU A 98 -9.40 -5.04 -20.24
N THR A 99 -8.84 -4.77 -19.06
CA THR A 99 -7.59 -4.00 -18.92
C THR A 99 -6.36 -4.90 -18.78
N GLY A 100 -6.53 -6.11 -18.21
CA GLY A 100 -5.43 -6.99 -17.86
C GLY A 100 -4.63 -6.53 -16.64
N ILE A 101 -5.15 -5.59 -15.84
CA ILE A 101 -4.52 -5.20 -14.57
C ILE A 101 -4.47 -6.39 -13.61
N SER A 102 -3.37 -6.50 -12.84
CA SER A 102 -3.26 -7.51 -11.80
C SER A 102 -4.07 -7.12 -10.55
N LEU A 103 -4.36 -8.10 -9.69
CA LEU A 103 -4.98 -7.81 -8.40
C LEU A 103 -4.07 -7.01 -7.47
N VAL A 104 -2.76 -7.26 -7.51
CA VAL A 104 -1.77 -6.51 -6.73
C VAL A 104 -1.81 -5.04 -7.10
N ASP A 105 -1.70 -4.73 -8.40
CA ASP A 105 -1.71 -3.36 -8.90
C ASP A 105 -3.00 -2.63 -8.56
N LEU A 106 -4.13 -3.31 -8.75
CA LEU A 106 -5.43 -2.74 -8.46
C LEU A 106 -5.57 -2.42 -6.97
N TRP A 107 -5.32 -3.39 -6.10
CA TRP A 107 -5.68 -3.28 -4.68
C TRP A 107 -4.59 -2.70 -3.77
N GLN A 108 -3.36 -2.53 -4.26
CA GLN A 108 -2.33 -1.74 -3.60
C GLN A 108 -2.32 -0.27 -4.05
N GLY A 109 -3.30 0.13 -4.87
CA GLY A 109 -3.54 1.54 -5.20
C GLY A 109 -2.59 2.09 -6.26
N SER A 110 -2.10 1.27 -7.18
CA SER A 110 -1.34 1.79 -8.32
C SER A 110 -2.19 2.78 -9.12
N HIS A 111 -1.59 3.91 -9.49
CA HIS A 111 -2.16 4.83 -10.47
C HIS A 111 -2.03 4.21 -11.86
N VAL A 112 -3.17 3.99 -12.51
CA VAL A 112 -3.23 3.25 -13.78
C VAL A 112 -3.80 4.16 -14.85
N ILE A 113 -3.14 4.19 -16.01
CA ILE A 113 -3.58 4.90 -17.21
C ILE A 113 -3.94 3.86 -18.27
N ILE A 114 -5.16 3.93 -18.79
CA ILE A 114 -5.64 3.09 -19.87
C ILE A 114 -5.68 3.92 -21.15
N LEU A 115 -4.91 3.50 -22.15
CA LEU A 115 -4.88 4.12 -23.47
C LEU A 115 -6.17 3.79 -24.24
N ASP A 116 -7.21 4.58 -24.01
CA ASP A 116 -8.56 4.35 -24.52
C ASP A 116 -9.30 5.63 -24.98
N ASN A 117 -8.60 6.76 -25.04
CA ASN A 117 -9.17 8.08 -25.36
C ASN A 117 -10.40 8.44 -24.50
N GLY A 118 -10.44 7.97 -23.26
CA GLY A 118 -11.50 8.29 -22.29
C GLY A 118 -12.78 7.46 -22.46
N TYR A 119 -12.75 6.38 -23.24
CA TYR A 119 -13.91 5.51 -23.45
C TYR A 119 -14.45 4.94 -22.14
N LEU A 120 -13.58 4.38 -21.29
CA LEU A 120 -13.97 3.80 -20.02
C LEU A 120 -14.43 4.88 -19.05
N TYR A 121 -13.76 6.02 -18.98
CA TYR A 121 -14.26 7.17 -18.21
C TYR A 121 -15.69 7.55 -18.61
N ASN A 122 -15.97 7.70 -19.91
CA ASN A 122 -17.31 8.07 -20.40
C ASN A 122 -18.35 6.98 -20.07
N THR A 123 -17.92 5.71 -20.06
CA THR A 123 -18.78 4.57 -19.72
C THR A 123 -19.05 4.49 -18.21
N TRP A 124 -18.02 4.65 -17.39
CA TRP A 124 -18.10 4.49 -15.94
C TRP A 124 -18.79 5.67 -15.27
N SER A 125 -18.63 6.88 -15.79
CA SER A 125 -19.35 8.08 -15.29
C SER A 125 -20.87 8.01 -15.46
N GLN A 126 -21.37 7.12 -16.34
CA GLN A 126 -22.80 6.86 -16.54
C GLN A 126 -23.34 5.77 -15.59
N LEU A 127 -22.48 5.14 -14.78
CA LEU A 127 -22.94 4.13 -13.82
C LEU A 127 -23.76 4.80 -12.70
N PRO A 128 -24.86 4.17 -12.25
CA PRO A 128 -25.73 4.77 -11.22
C PRO A 128 -25.03 5.13 -9.90
N ASN A 129 -23.90 4.49 -9.60
CA ASN A 129 -23.11 4.71 -8.40
C ASN A 129 -21.81 5.49 -8.66
N ALA A 130 -21.67 6.13 -9.82
CA ALA A 130 -20.58 7.04 -10.10
C ALA A 130 -20.83 8.38 -9.41
N LEU A 131 -20.05 8.65 -8.37
CA LEU A 131 -20.20 9.85 -7.55
C LEU A 131 -19.18 10.90 -7.99
N PRO A 132 -19.57 12.16 -8.23
CA PRO A 132 -18.61 13.24 -8.48
C PRO A 132 -17.60 13.35 -7.33
N ARG A 133 -16.31 13.46 -7.68
CA ARG A 133 -15.21 13.63 -6.74
C ARG A 133 -14.33 14.81 -7.10
N PHE A 134 -13.88 15.51 -6.07
CA PHE A 134 -12.70 16.36 -6.16
C PHE A 134 -11.49 15.47 -5.95
N SER A 135 -10.49 15.58 -6.83
CA SER A 135 -9.23 14.88 -6.59
C SER A 135 -8.04 15.75 -6.95
N SER A 136 -6.92 15.46 -6.28
CA SER A 136 -5.64 16.09 -6.53
C SER A 136 -4.98 15.63 -7.83
N HIS A 137 -5.37 14.47 -8.37
CA HIS A 137 -4.83 13.98 -9.62
C HIS A 137 -5.32 14.85 -10.77
N TYR A 138 -4.41 15.33 -11.61
CA TYR A 138 -4.71 16.11 -12.82
C TYR A 138 -5.65 17.32 -12.62
N ARG A 139 -5.40 18.17 -11.60
CA ARG A 139 -6.18 19.39 -11.31
C ARG A 139 -6.38 20.34 -12.50
N GLN A 140 -5.49 20.28 -13.49
CA GLN A 140 -5.52 21.14 -14.68
C GLN A 140 -6.53 20.66 -15.73
N VAL A 141 -7.09 19.45 -15.57
CA VAL A 141 -8.10 18.91 -16.48
C VAL A 141 -9.47 19.39 -16.01
N PRO A 142 -10.20 20.21 -16.78
CA PRO A 142 -11.50 20.76 -16.37
C PRO A 142 -12.63 19.73 -16.48
N VAL A 143 -12.32 18.44 -16.30
CA VAL A 143 -13.24 17.34 -16.44
C VAL A 143 -13.54 16.77 -15.06
N GLN A 144 -14.83 16.61 -14.75
CA GLN A 144 -15.30 16.04 -13.50
C GLN A 144 -14.69 14.66 -13.27
N GLN A 145 -14.10 14.43 -12.10
CA GLN A 145 -13.63 13.11 -11.69
C GLN A 145 -14.72 12.38 -10.93
N TYR A 146 -14.65 11.06 -10.89
CA TYR A 146 -15.70 10.25 -10.30
C TYR A 146 -15.12 9.14 -9.43
N GLY A 147 -15.87 8.72 -8.43
CA GLY A 147 -15.60 7.57 -7.59
C GLY A 147 -16.67 6.50 -7.75
N LEU A 148 -16.27 5.23 -7.74
CA LEU A 148 -17.17 4.09 -7.54
C LEU A 148 -16.87 3.47 -6.18
N ASN A 149 -17.86 3.43 -5.29
CA ASN A 149 -17.69 2.82 -3.97
C ASN A 149 -17.68 1.28 -4.06
N PHE A 150 -16.77 0.67 -3.31
CA PHE A 150 -16.57 -0.77 -3.10
C PHE A 150 -16.47 -1.04 -1.60
N ARG A 151 -17.62 -1.19 -0.92
CA ARG A 151 -17.70 -1.20 0.54
C ARG A 151 -17.04 0.06 1.09
N ASP A 152 -15.97 -0.09 1.87
CA ASP A 152 -15.25 0.98 2.54
C ASP A 152 -14.12 1.57 1.65
N HIS A 153 -13.97 1.07 0.43
CA HIS A 153 -12.96 1.49 -0.54
C HIS A 153 -13.57 2.22 -1.72
N GLN A 154 -12.75 2.96 -2.47
CA GLN A 154 -13.22 3.71 -3.63
C GLN A 154 -12.30 3.55 -4.82
N LEU A 155 -12.88 3.23 -5.97
CA LEU A 155 -12.19 3.36 -7.25
C LEU A 155 -12.38 4.78 -7.76
N LEU A 156 -11.35 5.60 -7.62
CA LEU A 156 -11.31 6.94 -8.17
C LEU A 156 -10.87 6.89 -9.64
N PHE A 157 -11.50 7.65 -10.52
CA PHE A 157 -11.16 7.68 -11.94
C PHE A 157 -11.44 9.03 -12.60
N GLY A 158 -10.74 9.28 -13.71
CA GLY A 158 -10.80 10.53 -14.45
C GLY A 158 -10.19 10.42 -15.84
N LYS A 159 -9.93 11.59 -16.44
CA LYS A 159 -9.16 11.71 -17.69
C LYS A 159 -7.79 12.31 -17.41
N THR A 160 -6.77 11.83 -18.13
CA THR A 160 -5.42 12.40 -18.13
C THR A 160 -5.43 13.76 -18.82
N ALA A 161 -4.48 14.62 -18.48
CA ALA A 161 -4.37 15.94 -19.10
C ALA A 161 -3.85 15.91 -20.54
N THR A 162 -2.99 14.95 -20.86
CA THR A 162 -2.20 14.96 -22.09
C THR A 162 -3.00 14.47 -23.30
N ASP A 163 -3.73 13.38 -23.15
CA ASP A 163 -4.38 12.65 -24.26
C ASP A 163 -5.84 12.29 -23.98
N GLY A 164 -6.37 12.67 -22.81
CA GLY A 164 -7.75 12.37 -22.43
C GLY A 164 -8.02 10.88 -22.16
N SER A 165 -6.97 10.06 -22.05
CA SER A 165 -7.03 8.66 -21.65
C SER A 165 -7.67 8.50 -20.26
N THR A 166 -8.35 7.39 -20.04
CA THR A 166 -8.90 7.07 -18.72
C THR A 166 -7.76 6.77 -17.74
N TRP A 167 -7.79 7.34 -16.54
CA TRP A 167 -6.98 6.86 -15.43
C TRP A 167 -7.87 6.42 -14.28
N PHE A 168 -7.35 5.54 -13.43
CA PHE A 168 -8.00 5.15 -12.18
C PHE A 168 -7.00 4.74 -11.10
N GLN A 169 -7.47 4.72 -9.86
CA GLN A 169 -6.76 4.24 -8.68
C GLN A 169 -7.77 3.68 -7.68
N MET A 170 -7.46 2.54 -7.05
CA MET A 170 -8.23 2.08 -5.89
C MET A 170 -7.63 2.69 -4.62
N GLU A 171 -8.42 3.51 -3.94
CA GLU A 171 -8.03 4.16 -2.69
C GLU A 171 -8.45 3.31 -1.49
N ALA A 172 -7.61 3.28 -0.47
CA ALA A 172 -7.94 2.65 0.81
C ALA A 172 -9.19 3.27 1.42
N HIS A 173 -9.24 4.60 1.48
CA HIS A 173 -10.39 5.37 1.97
C HIS A 173 -10.70 6.54 1.03
N GLY A 174 -11.88 6.50 0.41
CA GLY A 174 -12.37 7.60 -0.42
C GLY A 174 -12.75 8.82 0.42
N PHE A 175 -12.73 10.00 -0.20
CA PHE A 175 -13.17 11.24 0.45
C PHE A 175 -14.55 11.67 -0.11
N ASP A 176 -15.61 11.40 0.66
CA ASP A 176 -16.94 11.96 0.44
C ASP A 176 -17.32 12.88 1.60
N PRO A 177 -17.59 14.17 1.37
CA PRO A 177 -18.06 15.07 2.42
C PRO A 177 -19.32 14.58 3.14
N ASN A 178 -20.21 13.87 2.43
CA ASN A 178 -21.42 13.31 3.04
C ASN A 178 -21.11 12.09 3.90
N ASP A 179 -20.17 11.23 3.48
CA ASP A 179 -19.76 10.08 4.29
C ASP A 179 -19.02 10.57 5.54
N ILE A 180 -18.18 11.60 5.41
CA ILE A 180 -17.47 12.25 6.53
C ILE A 180 -18.43 12.91 7.53
N TYR A 181 -19.51 13.52 7.04
CA TYR A 181 -20.53 14.11 7.92
C TYR A 181 -21.19 13.04 8.81
N ASN A 182 -21.42 11.84 8.25
CA ASN A 182 -22.06 10.74 8.96
C ASN A 182 -21.07 9.90 9.78
N ASP A 183 -19.80 9.86 9.37
CA ASP A 183 -18.71 9.17 10.04
C ASP A 183 -17.43 10.03 10.01
N PRO A 184 -17.19 10.84 11.05
CA PRO A 184 -16.03 11.74 11.10
C PRO A 184 -14.69 10.99 11.19
N ASP A 185 -14.68 9.69 11.54
CA ASP A 185 -13.45 8.90 11.57
C ASP A 185 -12.91 8.65 10.15
N LEU A 186 -13.76 8.67 9.12
CA LEU A 186 -13.33 8.61 7.72
C LEU A 186 -12.41 9.78 7.33
N ALA A 187 -12.64 10.98 7.87
CA ALA A 187 -11.74 12.11 7.64
C ALA A 187 -10.38 11.89 8.29
N VAL A 188 -10.35 11.20 9.44
CA VAL A 188 -9.09 10.83 10.11
C VAL A 188 -8.33 9.80 9.29
N TYR A 189 -8.99 8.74 8.82
CA TYR A 189 -8.38 7.71 7.98
C TYR A 189 -7.85 8.27 6.66
N HIS A 190 -8.64 9.11 5.98
CA HIS A 190 -8.19 9.77 4.76
C HIS A 190 -7.01 10.72 5.02
N GLY A 191 -7.03 11.46 6.13
CA GLY A 191 -5.91 12.29 6.56
C GLY A 191 -4.65 11.47 6.86
N GLN A 192 -4.79 10.27 7.42
CA GLN A 192 -3.69 9.34 7.65
C GLN A 192 -3.09 8.82 6.33
N ASP A 193 -3.93 8.48 5.35
CA ASP A 193 -3.47 8.06 4.02
C ASP A 193 -2.70 9.18 3.32
N PHE A 194 -3.16 10.42 3.43
CA PHE A 194 -2.43 11.59 2.93
C PHE A 194 -1.05 11.75 3.59
N LEU A 195 -0.97 11.57 4.91
CA LEU A 195 0.32 11.63 5.63
C LEU A 195 1.26 10.52 5.17
N LYS A 196 0.76 9.28 5.04
CA LYS A 196 1.53 8.13 4.53
C LYS A 196 2.10 8.41 3.14
N TYR A 197 1.26 8.90 2.22
CA TYR A 197 1.69 9.33 0.89
C TYR A 197 2.77 10.41 0.98
N ARG A 198 2.61 11.40 1.87
CA ARG A 198 3.56 12.50 1.99
C ARG A 198 4.93 12.07 2.52
N PHE A 199 4.99 11.03 3.36
CA PHE A 199 6.23 10.47 3.90
C PHE A 199 6.91 9.47 2.96
N HIS A 200 6.13 8.57 2.34
CA HIS A 200 6.68 7.48 1.53
C HIS A 200 6.74 7.79 0.02
N GLY A 201 5.97 8.76 -0.45
CA GLY A 201 5.79 9.04 -1.87
C GLY A 201 5.06 7.92 -2.62
N MET A 202 4.33 7.07 -1.91
CA MET A 202 3.61 5.91 -2.44
C MET A 202 2.10 6.10 -2.28
N ASN A 203 1.35 5.59 -3.26
CA ASN A 203 -0.11 5.55 -3.16
C ASN A 203 -0.55 4.52 -2.12
N VAL A 204 -1.69 4.78 -1.49
CA VAL A 204 -2.28 3.93 -0.46
C VAL A 204 -3.53 3.25 -0.99
N GLY A 205 -3.43 1.96 -1.27
CA GLY A 205 -4.57 1.12 -1.63
C GLY A 205 -5.12 0.33 -0.43
N PRO A 206 -6.29 -0.30 -0.58
CA PRO A 206 -6.92 -1.09 0.48
C PRO A 206 -6.01 -2.15 1.11
N PHE A 207 -5.13 -2.76 0.31
CA PHE A 207 -4.26 -3.85 0.74
C PHE A 207 -2.78 -3.51 0.58
N GLY A 208 -2.39 -2.27 0.83
CA GLY A 208 -0.98 -1.87 0.93
C GLY A 208 -0.61 -0.70 0.04
N PHE A 209 0.69 -0.55 -0.21
CA PHE A 209 1.24 0.60 -0.92
C PHE A 209 1.65 0.27 -2.34
N SER A 210 1.59 1.27 -3.21
CA SER A 210 2.13 1.19 -4.55
C SER A 210 3.09 2.34 -4.86
N PRO A 211 4.28 2.07 -5.42
CA PRO A 211 5.20 3.10 -5.88
C PRO A 211 4.76 3.74 -7.21
N HIS A 212 3.72 3.18 -7.86
CA HIS A 212 3.21 3.64 -9.13
C HIS A 212 2.23 4.80 -8.93
N THR A 213 2.75 6.01 -8.87
CA THR A 213 1.95 7.24 -8.74
C THR A 213 1.76 7.93 -10.07
N GLU A 214 0.94 8.99 -10.12
CA GLU A 214 0.75 9.79 -11.33
C GLU A 214 2.04 10.49 -11.79
N THR A 215 2.97 10.76 -10.86
CA THR A 215 4.26 11.43 -11.13
C THR A 215 5.44 10.47 -11.18
N SER A 216 5.32 9.27 -10.61
CA SER A 216 6.36 8.25 -10.57
C SER A 216 5.86 6.94 -11.18
N HIS A 217 6.14 6.77 -12.47
CA HIS A 217 5.96 5.52 -13.21
C HIS A 217 4.56 4.91 -13.09
N PRO A 218 3.50 5.60 -13.57
CA PRO A 218 2.15 5.04 -13.58
C PRO A 218 2.09 3.76 -14.42
N ILE A 219 1.16 2.87 -14.09
CA ILE A 219 0.95 1.65 -14.87
C ILE A 219 0.19 2.01 -16.14
N ILE A 220 0.80 1.81 -17.31
CA ILE A 220 0.18 2.11 -18.59
C ILE A 220 -0.33 0.83 -19.24
N LEU A 221 -1.64 0.74 -19.46
CA LEU A 221 -2.32 -0.40 -20.07
C LEU A 221 -3.01 -0.01 -21.37
N ARG A 222 -3.24 -0.98 -22.25
CA ARG A 222 -4.04 -0.81 -23.47
C ARG A 222 -5.42 -1.40 -23.26
N TYR A 223 -6.46 -0.66 -23.64
CA TYR A 223 -7.81 -1.18 -23.56
C TYR A 223 -8.04 -2.28 -24.60
N ASN A 224 -8.55 -3.44 -24.16
CA ASN A 224 -8.88 -4.55 -25.05
C ASN A 224 -10.33 -5.01 -24.87
N SER A 225 -11.25 -4.32 -25.53
CA SER A 225 -12.69 -4.62 -25.51
C SER A 225 -13.06 -6.03 -25.99
N ARG A 226 -12.16 -6.72 -26.72
CA ARG A 226 -12.40 -8.08 -27.21
C ARG A 226 -12.23 -9.15 -26.12
N LYS A 227 -11.41 -8.89 -25.08
CA LYS A 227 -11.22 -9.84 -23.97
C LYS A 227 -12.47 -9.98 -23.10
N GLY A 228 -13.20 -8.88 -22.87
CA GLY A 228 -14.44 -8.87 -22.08
C GLY A 228 -15.66 -9.49 -22.79
N ARG A 229 -15.62 -9.69 -24.12
CA ARG A 229 -16.71 -10.27 -24.91
C ARG A 229 -16.71 -11.80 -24.98
N ARG A 230 -15.69 -12.48 -24.44
CA ARG A 230 -15.71 -13.94 -24.29
C ARG A 230 -16.57 -14.27 -23.07
N ASN A 231 -17.84 -14.59 -23.33
CA ASN A 231 -18.80 -15.04 -22.32
C ASN A 231 -18.20 -16.11 -21.38
N PRO A 232 -18.50 -16.06 -20.08
CA PRO A 232 -18.33 -17.25 -19.24
C PRO A 232 -19.28 -18.32 -19.80
N ARG A 233 -18.71 -19.45 -20.24
CA ARG A 233 -19.48 -20.68 -20.43
C ARG A 233 -19.84 -21.24 -19.07
#